data_AF-X1VWI3-F1
#
_entry.id   AF-X1VWI3-F1
#
_cell.length_a   1.000
_cell.length_b   1.000
_cell.length_c   1.000
_cell.angle_alpha   90.00
_cell.angle_beta   90.00
_cell.angle_gamma   90.00
#
_symmetry.space_group_name_H-M   'P 1'
#
loop_
_entity.id
_entity.type
_entity.pdbx_description
1 polymer ?
#
loop_
_entity_poly.entity_id
_entity_poly.type
_entity_poly.pdbx_seq_one_letter_code
_entity_poly.pdbx_strand_id
1 'polypeptide(L)'
;FSRNEATRAGHKLALTPTGYKLLEALMRKAPALITRDEILREIWGDDPPDSDALRTHIHALRQAMDRSFAQPMLRTLPGSGYRLINNDES
;
A
#
# COMPACT_ATOMS: atom_id res chain seq x y z
N PHE A 1 17.27 -11.24 10.07
CA PHE A 1 16.93 -9.89 9.58
C PHE A 1 16.45 -10.01 8.14
N SER A 2 15.14 -10.18 7.93
CA SER A 2 14.60 -10.21 6.56
C SER A 2 14.64 -8.77 6.02
N ARG A 3 15.36 -8.57 4.93
CA ARG A 3 15.58 -7.26 4.32
C ARG A 3 14.38 -6.95 3.42
N ASN A 4 13.31 -6.44 4.00
CA ASN A 4 12.10 -6.03 3.29
C ASN A 4 12.39 -4.72 2.53
N GLU A 5 13.02 -4.81 1.36
CA GLU A 5 13.30 -3.68 0.46
C GLU A 5 12.26 -3.62 -0.66
N ALA A 6 11.68 -2.43 -0.88
CA ALA A 6 10.85 -2.16 -2.04
C ALA A 6 11.51 -1.07 -2.88
N THR A 7 11.41 -1.20 -4.21
CA THR A 7 11.93 -0.20 -5.15
C THR A 7 10.84 0.20 -6.14
N ARG A 8 10.88 1.46 -6.58
CA ARG A 8 10.03 1.99 -7.65
C ARG A 8 10.90 2.74 -8.64
N ALA A 9 10.88 2.32 -9.91
CA ALA A 9 11.71 2.86 -10.98
C ALA A 9 13.18 3.10 -10.55
N GLY A 10 13.79 2.08 -9.94
CA GLY A 10 15.18 2.13 -9.45
C GLY A 10 15.40 2.87 -8.12
N HIS A 11 14.40 3.55 -7.56
CA HIS A 11 14.51 4.26 -6.28
C HIS A 11 14.03 3.39 -5.13
N LYS A 12 14.82 3.32 -4.05
CA LYS A 12 14.40 2.61 -2.82
C LYS A 12 13.29 3.37 -2.11
N LEU A 13 12.25 2.64 -1.73
CA LEU A 13 11.16 3.14 -0.91
C LEU A 13 11.50 2.93 0.57
N ALA A 14 11.54 4.03 1.33
CA ALA A 14 11.70 3.97 2.78
C ALA A 14 10.35 3.61 3.43
N LEU A 15 10.11 2.32 3.64
CA LEU A 15 8.87 1.81 4.22
C LEU A 15 9.09 1.26 5.63
N THR A 16 8.09 1.44 6.48
CA THR A 16 8.02 0.71 7.75
C THR A 16 7.67 -0.76 7.50
N PRO A 17 7.89 -1.68 8.46
CA PRO A 17 7.51 -3.09 8.29
C PRO A 17 6.04 -3.28 7.91
N THR A 18 5.14 -2.51 8.53
CA THR A 18 3.71 -2.49 8.21
C THR A 18 3.44 -1.90 6.82
N GLY A 19 4.12 -0.80 6.46
CA GLY A 19 4.01 -0.20 5.13
C GLY A 19 4.47 -1.15 4.02
N TYR A 20 5.48 -1.98 4.28
CA TYR A 20 5.91 -3.03 3.36
C TYR A 20 4.85 -4.11 3.20
N LYS A 21 4.30 -4.64 4.31
CA LYS A 21 3.20 -5.63 4.26
C LYS A 21 1.98 -5.08 3.52
N LEU A 22 1.64 -3.82 3.75
CA LEU A 22 0.56 -3.12 3.04
C LEU A 22 0.82 -3.05 1.53
N LEU A 23 2.03 -2.64 1.14
CA LEU A 23 2.42 -2.61 -0.26
C LEU A 23 2.35 -4.01 -0.89
N GLU A 24 2.84 -5.03 -0.19
CA GLU A 24 2.81 -6.41 -0.65
C GLU A 24 1.36 -6.90 -0.85
N ALA A 25 0.47 -6.65 0.11
CA ALA A 25 -0.96 -6.97 0.01
C ALA A 25 -1.61 -6.31 -1.22
N LEU A 26 -1.33 -5.00 -1.42
CA LEU A 26 -1.80 -4.25 -2.58
C LEU A 26 -1.25 -4.83 -3.90
N MET A 27 0.03 -5.17 -3.95
CA MET A 27 0.68 -5.75 -5.13
C MET A 27 0.12 -7.13 -5.48
N ARG A 28 -0.18 -7.98 -4.49
CA ARG A 28 -0.76 -9.32 -4.74
C ARG A 28 -2.15 -9.23 -5.37
N LYS A 29 -2.91 -8.18 -5.08
CA LYS A 29 -4.24 -7.96 -5.66
C LYS A 29 -4.21 -7.07 -6.91
N ALA A 30 -3.11 -6.38 -7.19
CA ALA A 30 -3.03 -5.42 -8.29
C ALA A 30 -3.32 -6.09 -9.66
N PRO A 31 -4.08 -5.43 -10.55
CA PRO A 31 -4.66 -4.10 -10.39
C PRO A 31 -6.02 -4.10 -9.67
N ALA A 32 -6.54 -5.21 -9.16
CA ALA A 32 -7.85 -5.29 -8.53
C ALA A 32 -7.96 -4.49 -7.21
N LEU A 33 -9.21 -4.23 -6.80
CA LEU A 33 -9.52 -3.58 -5.53
C LEU A 33 -9.25 -4.55 -4.37
N ILE A 34 -8.56 -4.07 -3.35
CA ILE A 34 -8.52 -4.71 -2.03
C ILE A 34 -9.31 -3.83 -1.05
N THR A 35 -10.23 -4.47 -0.32
CA THR A 35 -11.09 -3.77 0.63
C THR A 35 -10.33 -3.39 1.89
N ARG A 36 -10.90 -2.46 2.65
CA ARG A 36 -10.33 -2.04 3.94
C ARG A 36 -10.21 -3.22 4.92
N ASP A 37 -11.25 -4.05 5.03
CA ASP A 37 -11.27 -5.22 5.91
C ASP A 37 -10.26 -6.29 5.48
N GLU A 38 -10.08 -6.52 4.17
CA GLU A 38 -9.04 -7.43 3.67
C GLU A 38 -7.64 -6.95 4.07
N ILE A 39 -7.34 -5.67 3.90
CA ILE A 39 -6.04 -5.11 4.31
C ILE A 39 -5.85 -5.26 5.83
N LEU A 40 -6.89 -4.93 6.61
CA LEU A 40 -6.80 -4.99 8.07
C LEU A 40 -6.52 -6.42 8.53
N ARG A 41 -7.25 -7.39 8.00
CA ARG A 41 -7.07 -8.82 8.29
C ARG A 41 -5.70 -9.33 7.85
N GLU A 42 -5.20 -8.89 6.71
CA GLU A 42 -3.91 -9.36 6.19
C GLU A 42 -2.72 -8.85 7.01
N ILE A 43 -2.80 -7.62 7.53
CA ILE A 43 -1.70 -6.98 8.25
C ILE A 43 -1.76 -7.27 9.76
N TRP A 44 -2.96 -7.25 10.35
CA TRP A 44 -3.19 -7.32 11.80
C TRP A 44 -4.03 -8.52 12.25
N GLY A 45 -4.64 -9.29 11.34
CA GLY A 45 -5.42 -10.46 11.70
C GLY A 45 -6.70 -10.11 12.47
N ASP A 46 -6.90 -10.78 13.60
CA ASP A 46 -8.11 -10.65 14.45
C ASP A 46 -8.06 -9.47 15.43
N ASP A 47 -6.90 -8.81 15.59
CA ASP A 47 -6.72 -7.64 16.47
C ASP A 47 -6.26 -6.42 15.66
N PRO A 48 -7.16 -5.83 14.84
CA PRO A 48 -6.85 -4.63 14.10
C PRO A 48 -6.74 -3.42 15.06
N PRO A 49 -5.73 -2.56 14.89
CA PRO A 49 -5.65 -1.30 15.60
C PRO A 49 -6.84 -0.39 15.24
N ASP A 50 -6.97 0.72 15.97
CA ASP A 50 -7.96 1.74 15.67
C ASP A 50 -7.98 2.15 14.20
N SER A 51 -9.17 2.55 13.76
CA SER A 51 -9.48 2.73 12.34
C SER A 51 -8.58 3.72 11.59
N ASP A 52 -7.90 4.62 12.30
CA ASP A 52 -6.96 5.60 11.78
C ASP A 52 -5.55 5.04 11.49
N ALA A 53 -5.18 3.89 12.05
CA ALA A 53 -3.87 3.29 11.81
C ALA A 53 -3.67 2.96 10.32
N LEU A 54 -4.67 2.35 9.67
CA LEU A 54 -4.62 2.07 8.23
C LEU A 54 -4.45 3.36 7.42
N ARG A 55 -5.20 4.42 7.75
CA ARG A 55 -5.09 5.71 7.05
C ARG A 55 -3.69 6.29 7.15
N THR A 56 -3.08 6.20 8.34
CA THR A 56 -1.68 6.61 8.59
C THR A 56 -0.70 5.82 7.73
N HIS A 57 -0.84 4.49 7.67
CA HIS A 57 0.04 3.65 6.85
C HIS A 57 -0.14 3.89 5.35
N ILE A 58 -1.38 4.09 4.87
CA ILE A 58 -1.66 4.48 3.49
C ILE A 58 -1.02 5.84 3.17
N HIS A 59 -1.11 6.81 4.08
CA HIS A 59 -0.50 8.13 3.88
C HIS A 59 1.03 8.04 3.80
N ALA A 60 1.66 7.30 4.73
CA ALA A 60 3.09 7.07 4.70
C ALA A 60 3.54 6.34 3.42
N LEU A 61 2.77 5.34 2.98
CA LEU A 61 3.03 4.63 1.73
C LEU A 61 2.98 5.58 0.53
N ARG A 62 1.95 6.45 0.43
CA ARG A 62 1.86 7.49 -0.61
C ARG A 62 3.05 8.43 -0.59
N GLN A 63 3.49 8.87 0.59
CA GLN A 63 4.65 9.76 0.68
C GLN A 63 5.92 9.10 0.15
N ALA A 64 6.13 7.82 0.47
CA ALA A 64 7.29 7.07 0.00
C ALA A 64 7.21 6.78 -1.50
N MET A 65 6.05 6.31 -1.97
CA MET A 65 5.92 5.75 -3.30
C MET A 65 5.41 6.71 -4.35
N ASP A 66 4.52 7.66 -4.04
CA ASP A 66 3.84 8.51 -5.05
C ASP A 66 4.41 9.93 -5.10
N ARG A 67 4.84 10.50 -3.97
CA ARG A 67 5.25 11.92 -3.89
C ARG A 67 6.36 12.31 -4.86
N SER A 68 7.32 11.41 -5.09
CA SER A 68 8.49 11.66 -5.94
C SER A 68 8.28 11.26 -7.40
N PHE A 69 7.06 10.86 -7.79
CA PHE A 69 6.77 10.33 -9.12
C PHE A 69 5.62 11.09 -9.77
N ALA A 70 5.68 11.25 -11.10
CA ALA A 70 4.70 12.05 -11.84
C ALA A 70 3.27 11.46 -11.81
N GLN A 71 3.14 10.14 -11.64
CA GLN A 71 1.85 9.46 -11.64
C GLN A 71 1.64 8.66 -10.35
N PRO A 72 0.57 8.90 -9.59
CA PRO A 72 0.28 8.12 -8.39
C PRO A 72 -0.24 6.72 -8.76
N MET A 73 0.40 5.68 -8.20
CA MET A 73 0.01 4.29 -8.39
C MET A 73 -1.03 3.85 -7.37
N LEU A 74 -1.05 4.44 -6.18
CA LEU A 74 -2.05 4.10 -5.17
C LEU A 74 -3.34 4.89 -5.40
N ARG A 75 -4.43 4.19 -5.72
CA ARG A 75 -5.77 4.77 -5.88
C ARG A 75 -6.64 4.39 -4.69
N THR A 76 -7.38 5.37 -4.20
CA THR A 76 -8.36 5.20 -3.13
C THR A 76 -9.74 5.24 -3.75
N LEU A 77 -10.55 4.21 -3.49
CA LEU A 77 -11.96 4.18 -3.83
C LEU A 77 -12.74 4.44 -2.53
N PRO A 78 -13.32 5.65 -2.35
CA PRO A 78 -14.06 6.01 -1.15
C PRO A 78 -15.15 5.00 -0.85
N GLY A 79 -15.21 4.51 0.39
CA GLY A 79 -16.20 3.53 0.82
C GLY A 79 -15.97 2.09 0.35
N SER A 80 -14.96 1.81 -0.46
CA SER A 80 -14.70 0.45 -0.97
C SER A 80 -13.31 -0.08 -0.63
N GLY A 81 -12.25 0.73 -0.77
CA GLY A 81 -10.89 0.28 -0.45
C GLY A 81 -9.80 0.96 -1.28
N TYR A 82 -8.76 0.21 -1.60
CA TYR A 82 -7.55 0.70 -2.25
C TYR A 82 -7.16 -0.23 -3.40
N ARG A 83 -6.55 0.32 -4.44
CA ARG A 83 -5.95 -0.47 -5.52
C ARG A 83 -4.63 0.12 -5.96
N LEU A 84 -3.72 -0.73 -6.35
CA LEU A 84 -2.50 -0.32 -7.04
C LEU A 84 -2.76 -0.39 -8.54
N ILE A 85 -2.51 0.69 -9.26
CA ILE A 85 -2.54 0.71 -10.72
C ILE A 85 -1.12 0.61 -11.25
N ASN A 86 -0.92 -0.22 -12.27
CA ASN A 86 0.35 -0.28 -12.99
C ASN A 86 0.29 0.73 -14.14
N ASN A 87 1.39 1.44 -14.38
CA ASN A 87 1.51 2.40 -15.48
C ASN A 87 1.64 1.74 -16.87
N ASP A 88 1.42 0.43 -16.97
CA ASP A 88 1.62 -0.35 -18.19
C ASP A 88 0.37 -0.44 -19.08
N GLU A 89 -0.75 0.17 -18.67
CA GLU A 89 -1.94 0.26 -19.52
C GLU A 89 -1.87 1.54 -20.36
N SER A 90 -1.19 1.44 -21.51
CA SER A 90 -1.38 2.30 -22.69
C SER A 90 -2.11 1.54 -23.78
#